data_AF-A0A1I6GR63-F1
#
_entry.id   AF-A0A1I6GR63-F1
#
_cell.length_a   1.000
_cell.length_b   1.000
_cell.length_c   1.000
_cell.angle_alpha   90.00
_cell.angle_beta   90.00
_cell.angle_gamma   90.00
#
_symmetry.space_group_name_H-M   'P 1'
#
loop_
_entity.id
_entity.type
_entity.pdbx_description
1 polymer ?
#
loop_
_entity_poly.entity_id
_entity_poly.type
_entity_poly.pdbx_seq_one_letter_code
_entity_poly.pdbx_strand_id
1 'polypeptide(L)'
;MIWPFRHKSSLPEARLWNHLDACAIPFRAPLGDWVAQMHLTASGWSDGLDYCIPDTQTPLFAGLDVPVRAQISEYTNFDAPPDYLWGAVQGAKDHRLNYAKALAGLTKVFGKGTASSASNTVSRNWSFGLARVSCTVWPPNKNRHGTNSRHQMFPETIEEASIAIYPAWRPPLEEAEFAACATATNFWIDPEPHQRANLTSRSRDWPTTLPQLPQGLSMTPRGDLLVTCPLGIVDIYKAGRVKALKLDRLTPARGGACAHLNAVTTVTARDGPIDKPRGIATLGARSDGLDAVAQDLAAKLGVPLDIWTGAND
;
A
#
# COMPACT_ATOMS: atom_id res chain seq x y z
N MET A 1 20.22 -2.00 20.34
CA MET A 1 19.39 -2.55 21.42
C MET A 1 17.95 -2.55 20.92
N ILE A 2 17.42 -3.70 20.50
CA ILE A 2 16.08 -3.81 19.88
C ILE A 2 15.08 -4.05 21.01
N TRP A 3 14.19 -3.09 21.26
CA TRP A 3 13.25 -3.15 22.38
C TRP A 3 12.12 -4.17 22.09
N PRO A 4 11.79 -5.09 23.01
CA PRO A 4 10.95 -6.24 22.71
C PRO A 4 9.48 -5.96 23.04
N PHE A 5 8.80 -5.13 22.25
CA PHE A 5 7.34 -5.06 22.28
C PHE A 5 6.74 -5.87 21.12
N ARG A 6 7.03 -7.18 21.10
CA ARG A 6 6.27 -8.16 20.29
C ARG A 6 6.08 -9.42 21.11
N HIS A 7 4.99 -9.52 21.88
CA HIS A 7 4.65 -10.73 22.61
C HIS A 7 3.48 -11.51 21.99
N LYS A 8 3.81 -12.76 21.61
CA LYS A 8 3.09 -14.04 21.81
C LYS A 8 2.09 -14.63 20.79
N SER A 9 1.76 -13.96 19.69
CA SER A 9 1.32 -14.68 18.49
C SER A 9 2.09 -14.14 17.30
N SER A 10 2.73 -15.01 16.51
CA SER A 10 3.30 -14.56 15.24
C SER A 10 2.22 -13.82 14.46
N LEU A 11 2.48 -12.57 14.09
CA LEU A 11 1.56 -11.78 13.26
C LEU A 11 1.08 -12.64 12.08
N PRO A 12 -0.20 -12.58 11.68
CA PRO A 12 -0.70 -13.40 10.56
C PRO A 12 0.17 -13.31 9.31
N GLU A 13 0.73 -12.13 9.05
CA GLU A 13 1.63 -11.80 7.95
C GLU A 13 2.97 -12.56 8.00
N ALA A 14 3.40 -13.03 9.18
CA ALA A 14 4.71 -13.63 9.41
C ALA A 14 4.99 -14.81 8.47
N ARG A 15 3.96 -15.56 8.07
CA ARG A 15 4.11 -16.66 7.12
C ARG A 15 4.60 -16.18 5.76
N LEU A 16 4.06 -15.09 5.23
CA LEU A 16 4.53 -14.51 3.97
C LEU A 16 5.93 -13.92 4.17
N TRP A 17 6.12 -13.15 5.24
CA TRP A 17 7.39 -12.49 5.55
C TRP A 17 8.55 -13.46 5.64
N ASN A 18 8.39 -14.56 6.37
CA ASN A 18 9.42 -15.59 6.49
C ASN A 18 9.75 -16.24 5.14
N HIS A 19 8.76 -16.39 4.25
CA HIS A 19 8.98 -16.93 2.91
C HIS A 19 9.73 -15.94 2.03
N LEU A 20 9.38 -14.65 2.08
CA LEU A 20 10.12 -13.61 1.36
C LEU A 20 11.57 -13.51 1.85
N ASP A 21 11.82 -13.68 3.15
CA ASP A 21 13.16 -13.77 3.73
C ASP A 21 13.94 -14.99 3.21
N ALA A 22 13.30 -16.15 3.18
CA ALA A 22 13.91 -17.37 2.65
C ALA A 22 14.27 -17.25 1.16
N CYS A 23 13.54 -16.40 0.41
CA CYS A 23 13.84 -16.07 -0.98
C CYS A 23 14.87 -14.93 -1.14
N ALA A 24 15.39 -14.38 -0.04
CA ALA A 24 16.28 -13.22 -0.02
C ALA A 24 15.68 -11.96 -0.69
N ILE A 25 14.36 -11.77 -0.57
CA ILE A 25 13.66 -10.58 -1.08
C ILE A 25 13.68 -9.51 0.03
N PRO A 26 14.30 -8.33 -0.16
CA PRO A 26 14.53 -7.38 0.94
C PRO A 26 13.32 -6.47 1.25
N PHE A 27 12.11 -7.03 1.34
CA PHE A 27 10.83 -6.29 1.44
C PHE A 27 10.68 -5.40 2.68
N ARG A 28 11.61 -5.48 3.64
CA ARG A 28 11.65 -4.63 4.84
C ARG A 28 12.49 -3.37 4.67
N ALA A 29 13.41 -3.38 3.72
CA ALA A 29 14.26 -2.23 3.44
C ALA A 29 13.47 -1.17 2.65
N PRO A 30 13.71 0.12 2.91
CA PRO A 30 13.25 1.20 2.05
C PRO A 30 13.62 0.96 0.58
N LEU A 31 12.76 1.38 -0.34
CA LEU A 31 13.01 1.28 -1.77
C LEU A 31 14.25 2.09 -2.20
N GLY A 32 14.59 3.16 -1.49
CA GLY A 32 15.85 3.89 -1.73
C GLY A 32 17.09 3.02 -1.55
N ASP A 33 17.08 2.11 -0.57
CA ASP A 33 18.19 1.17 -0.35
C ASP A 33 18.26 0.14 -1.48
N TRP A 34 17.11 -0.28 -2.01
CA TRP A 34 17.06 -1.18 -3.17
C TRP A 34 17.67 -0.49 -4.38
N VAL A 35 17.25 0.74 -4.68
CA VAL A 35 17.76 1.52 -5.82
C VAL A 35 19.26 1.79 -5.71
N ALA A 36 19.78 2.03 -4.50
CA ALA A 36 21.21 2.25 -4.29
C ALA A 36 22.04 0.98 -4.51
N GLN A 37 21.47 -0.20 -4.26
CA GLN A 37 22.17 -1.48 -4.31
C GLN A 37 21.89 -2.28 -5.58
N MET A 38 20.80 -2.02 -6.27
CA MET A 38 20.27 -2.81 -7.39
C MET A 38 20.06 -1.95 -8.62
N HIS A 39 20.10 -2.58 -9.79
CA HIS A 39 19.84 -1.89 -11.05
C HIS A 39 18.36 -1.55 -11.23
N LEU A 40 18.05 -0.25 -11.32
CA LEU A 40 16.78 0.22 -11.87
C LEU A 40 16.75 -0.03 -13.37
N THR A 41 15.75 -0.76 -13.84
CA THR A 41 15.50 -0.99 -15.26
C THR A 41 14.24 -0.26 -15.69
N ALA A 42 14.36 0.68 -16.61
CA ALA A 42 13.22 1.38 -17.17
C ALA A 42 12.24 0.39 -17.83
N SER A 43 10.95 0.61 -17.62
CA SER A 43 9.92 -0.14 -18.34
C SER A 43 9.92 0.26 -19.80
N GLY A 44 9.93 -0.72 -20.70
CA GLY A 44 9.83 -0.46 -22.13
C GLY A 44 8.45 0.06 -22.57
N TRP A 45 7.38 -0.20 -21.80
CA TRP A 45 5.99 0.00 -22.24
C TRP A 45 5.23 1.12 -21.51
N SER A 46 5.83 1.74 -20.48
CA SER A 46 5.21 2.83 -19.73
C SER A 46 6.27 3.81 -19.30
N ASP A 47 6.14 5.04 -19.80
CA ASP A 47 6.96 6.15 -19.33
C ASP A 47 6.75 6.36 -17.82
N GLY A 48 7.84 6.70 -17.13
CA GLY A 48 7.83 6.95 -15.68
C GLY A 48 7.68 5.69 -14.81
N LEU A 49 7.65 4.49 -15.38
CA LEU A 49 7.67 3.22 -14.65
C LEU A 49 9.03 2.53 -14.79
N ASP A 50 9.66 2.20 -13.68
CA ASP A 50 10.86 1.36 -13.62
C ASP A 50 10.58 0.09 -12.80
N TYR A 51 11.48 -0.87 -12.94
CA TYR A 51 11.55 -2.07 -12.14
C TYR A 51 12.85 -2.12 -11.35
N CYS A 52 12.74 -2.44 -10.06
CA CYS A 52 13.89 -2.72 -9.21
C CYS A 52 13.93 -4.23 -8.92
N ILE A 53 14.99 -4.90 -9.38
CA ILE A 53 15.14 -6.37 -9.32
C ILE A 53 16.25 -6.70 -8.32
N PRO A 54 15.97 -7.48 -7.25
CA PRO A 54 17.02 -7.99 -6.39
C PRO A 54 17.95 -8.96 -7.12
N ASP A 55 19.26 -8.66 -7.17
CA ASP A 55 20.27 -9.40 -7.94
C ASP A 55 20.50 -10.84 -7.46
N THR A 56 20.22 -11.14 -6.19
CA THR A 56 20.57 -12.41 -5.52
C THR A 56 19.37 -13.20 -5.00
N GLN A 57 18.16 -12.92 -5.50
CA GLN A 57 16.96 -13.62 -5.01
C GLN A 57 16.87 -15.07 -5.50
N THR A 58 16.40 -15.95 -4.61
CA THR A 58 15.89 -17.27 -5.01
C THR A 58 14.45 -17.11 -5.52
N PRO A 59 14.01 -17.85 -6.56
CA PRO A 59 12.64 -17.75 -7.05
C PRO A 59 11.61 -17.96 -5.93
N LEU A 60 10.52 -17.19 -5.94
CA LEU A 60 9.42 -17.31 -4.96
C LEU A 60 8.89 -18.75 -4.87
N PHE A 61 8.88 -19.45 -5.99
CA PHE A 61 8.68 -20.89 -6.11
C PHE A 61 9.31 -21.39 -7.42
N ALA A 62 9.52 -22.69 -7.53
CA ALA A 62 10.07 -23.29 -8.75
C ALA A 62 9.12 -23.11 -9.95
N GLY A 63 9.64 -22.53 -11.04
CA GLY A 63 8.87 -22.28 -12.27
C GLY A 63 8.26 -20.87 -12.36
N LEU A 64 8.67 -19.93 -11.50
CA LEU A 64 8.45 -18.50 -11.72
C LEU A 64 9.39 -17.99 -12.82
N ASP A 65 8.83 -17.54 -13.94
CA ASP A 65 9.60 -17.19 -15.14
C ASP A 65 10.10 -15.73 -15.08
N VAL A 66 9.31 -14.83 -14.50
CA VAL A 66 9.73 -13.45 -14.22
C VAL A 66 9.96 -13.27 -12.73
N PRO A 67 11.19 -12.92 -12.30
CA PRO A 67 11.52 -12.80 -10.89
C PRO A 67 10.69 -11.71 -10.20
N VAL A 68 10.55 -11.85 -8.87
CA VAL A 68 9.83 -10.86 -8.07
C VAL A 68 10.61 -9.54 -8.08
N ARG A 69 9.90 -8.44 -8.34
CA ARG A 69 10.49 -7.10 -8.44
C ARG A 69 9.55 -6.03 -7.91
N ALA A 70 10.11 -4.94 -7.42
CA ALA A 70 9.32 -3.75 -7.07
C ALA A 70 9.02 -2.94 -8.33
N GLN A 71 7.83 -2.34 -8.37
CA GLN A 71 7.46 -1.37 -9.41
C GLN A 71 7.66 0.04 -8.86
N ILE A 72 8.42 0.84 -9.58
CA ILE A 72 8.80 2.20 -9.16
C ILE A 72 8.24 3.18 -10.19
N SER A 73 7.20 3.92 -9.80
CA SER A 73 6.76 5.10 -10.56
C SER A 73 7.48 6.38 -10.10
N GLU A 74 7.38 7.44 -10.88
CA GLU A 74 7.88 8.79 -10.56
C GLU A 74 7.46 9.31 -9.17
N TYR A 75 6.28 8.91 -8.66
CA TYR A 75 5.76 9.34 -7.35
C TYR A 75 6.03 8.33 -6.22
N THR A 76 6.81 7.28 -6.47
CA THR A 76 7.09 6.26 -5.45
C THR A 76 7.88 6.86 -4.30
N ASN A 77 7.49 6.52 -3.07
CA ASN A 77 8.21 6.98 -1.88
C ASN A 77 9.40 6.05 -1.59
N PHE A 78 10.62 6.54 -1.80
CA PHE A 78 11.85 5.79 -1.61
C PHE A 78 12.19 5.58 -0.13
N ASP A 79 11.62 6.39 0.77
CA ASP A 79 11.76 6.22 2.21
C ASP A 79 10.88 5.07 2.75
N ALA A 80 10.03 4.48 1.91
CA ALA A 80 9.09 3.42 2.27
C ALA A 80 9.59 2.05 1.82
N PRO A 81 9.31 0.97 2.56
CA PRO A 81 9.38 -0.38 2.01
C PRO A 81 8.36 -0.55 0.86
N PRO A 82 8.57 -1.52 -0.04
CA PRO A 82 7.62 -1.80 -1.12
C PRO A 82 6.24 -2.17 -0.57
N ASP A 83 5.21 -1.45 -1.02
CA ASP A 83 3.81 -1.80 -0.81
C ASP A 83 3.34 -2.91 -1.76
N TYR A 84 4.02 -3.03 -2.90
CA TYR A 84 3.71 -3.93 -3.99
C TYR A 84 4.96 -4.52 -4.62
N LEU A 85 4.96 -5.84 -4.78
CA LEU A 85 5.91 -6.58 -5.59
C LEU A 85 5.17 -7.38 -6.66
N TRP A 86 5.81 -7.55 -7.80
CA TRP A 86 5.25 -8.23 -8.95
C TRP A 86 6.18 -9.30 -9.49
N GLY A 87 5.62 -10.40 -9.95
CA GLY A 87 6.30 -11.43 -10.74
C GLY A 87 5.31 -12.08 -11.68
N ALA A 88 5.76 -13.02 -12.50
CA ALA A 88 4.87 -13.73 -13.42
C ALA A 88 5.34 -15.14 -13.76
N VAL A 89 4.37 -15.99 -14.08
CA VAL A 89 4.59 -17.26 -14.77
C VAL A 89 4.20 -17.07 -16.24
N GLN A 90 5.11 -17.45 -17.12
CA GLN A 90 5.04 -17.32 -18.57
C GLN A 90 5.52 -18.63 -19.22
N GLY A 91 5.53 -18.67 -20.55
CA GLY A 91 6.15 -19.75 -21.32
C GLY A 91 5.18 -20.69 -22.02
N ALA A 92 3.93 -20.82 -21.55
CA ALA A 92 2.86 -21.41 -22.35
C ALA A 92 2.11 -20.31 -23.12
N LYS A 93 1.72 -20.60 -24.37
CA LYS A 93 0.79 -19.74 -25.16
C LYS A 93 -0.68 -19.95 -24.75
N ASP A 94 -0.92 -20.20 -23.47
CA ASP A 94 -2.24 -20.46 -22.89
C ASP A 94 -2.27 -20.01 -21.42
N HIS A 95 -3.07 -18.98 -21.12
CA HIS A 95 -3.28 -18.46 -19.77
C HIS A 95 -3.73 -19.54 -18.78
N ARG A 96 -4.45 -20.56 -19.21
CA ARG A 96 -4.92 -21.64 -18.32
C ARG A 96 -3.76 -22.47 -17.82
N LEU A 97 -2.81 -22.76 -18.69
CA LEU A 97 -1.60 -23.54 -18.33
C LEU A 97 -0.69 -22.71 -17.43
N ASN A 98 -0.44 -21.45 -17.77
CA ASN A 98 0.36 -20.55 -16.92
C ASN A 98 -0.28 -20.36 -15.54
N TYR A 99 -1.62 -20.18 -15.50
CA TYR A 99 -2.37 -20.08 -14.25
C TYR A 99 -2.28 -21.36 -13.42
N ALA A 100 -2.48 -22.54 -14.03
CA ALA A 100 -2.37 -23.82 -13.33
C ALA A 100 -0.97 -24.04 -12.75
N LYS A 101 0.09 -23.72 -13.51
CA LYS A 101 1.49 -23.77 -13.05
C LYS A 101 1.73 -22.84 -11.86
N ALA A 102 1.29 -21.59 -11.96
CA ALA A 102 1.40 -20.61 -10.87
C ALA A 102 0.62 -21.05 -9.62
N LEU A 103 -0.62 -21.55 -9.79
CA LEU A 103 -1.44 -22.06 -8.70
C LEU A 103 -0.77 -23.25 -8.00
N ALA A 104 -0.19 -24.19 -8.74
CA ALA A 104 0.51 -25.34 -8.15
C ALA A 104 1.71 -24.89 -7.30
N GLY A 105 2.53 -23.96 -7.83
CA GLY A 105 3.66 -23.39 -7.12
C GLY A 105 3.25 -22.65 -5.84
N LEU A 106 2.30 -21.71 -5.95
CA LEU A 106 1.81 -20.95 -4.80
C LEU A 106 1.07 -21.84 -3.79
N THR A 107 0.33 -22.86 -4.23
CA THR A 107 -0.36 -23.79 -3.32
C THR A 107 0.63 -24.65 -2.54
N LYS A 108 1.75 -25.06 -3.16
CA LYS A 108 2.80 -25.80 -2.47
C LYS A 108 3.44 -24.98 -1.34
N VAL A 109 3.58 -23.67 -1.52
CA VAL A 109 4.17 -22.77 -0.52
C VAL A 109 3.14 -22.35 0.54
N PHE A 110 1.98 -21.88 0.09
CA PHE A 110 1.01 -21.15 0.92
C PHE A 110 -0.24 -21.96 1.27
N GLY A 111 -0.39 -23.19 0.76
CA GLY A 111 -1.60 -23.98 0.90
C GLY A 111 -2.70 -23.51 -0.05
N LYS A 112 -3.95 -23.92 0.18
CA LYS A 112 -5.07 -23.61 -0.73
C LYS A 112 -5.47 -22.13 -0.62
N GLY A 113 -5.46 -21.41 -1.75
CA GLY A 113 -5.96 -20.03 -1.83
C GLY A 113 -7.48 -19.93 -2.02
N THR A 114 -8.02 -18.71 -1.83
CA THR A 114 -9.45 -18.36 -1.99
C THR A 114 -9.72 -17.77 -3.36
N ALA A 115 -10.91 -18.01 -3.93
CA ALA A 115 -11.22 -17.58 -5.30
C ALA A 115 -11.62 -16.12 -5.24
N SER A 116 -11.13 -15.33 -6.19
CA SER A 116 -11.31 -13.87 -6.18
C SER A 116 -11.56 -13.30 -7.57
N SER A 117 -11.93 -14.18 -8.52
CA SER A 117 -12.19 -13.82 -9.92
C SER A 117 -13.23 -12.71 -10.04
N ALA A 118 -13.02 -11.80 -10.98
CA ALA A 118 -13.98 -10.75 -11.34
C ALA A 118 -14.60 -11.01 -12.73
N SER A 119 -15.39 -10.04 -13.21
CA SER A 119 -16.02 -10.10 -14.54
C SER A 119 -14.99 -10.34 -15.65
N ASN A 120 -13.85 -9.63 -15.60
CA ASN A 120 -12.80 -9.64 -16.61
C ASN A 120 -11.57 -10.51 -16.27
N THR A 121 -11.52 -11.14 -15.09
CA THR A 121 -10.34 -11.89 -14.62
C THR A 121 -10.70 -13.26 -14.08
N VAL A 122 -9.69 -14.14 -14.02
CA VAL A 122 -9.70 -15.32 -13.16
C VAL A 122 -8.56 -15.16 -12.16
N SER A 123 -8.86 -15.25 -10.87
CA SER A 123 -7.84 -15.03 -9.84
C SER A 123 -8.03 -15.85 -8.58
N ARG A 124 -6.92 -16.01 -7.86
CA ARG A 124 -6.83 -16.68 -6.56
C ARG A 124 -5.98 -15.83 -5.63
N ASN A 125 -6.42 -15.73 -4.37
CA ASN A 125 -5.75 -14.97 -3.32
C ASN A 125 -5.34 -15.85 -2.15
N TRP A 126 -4.19 -15.54 -1.56
CA TRP A 126 -3.72 -16.03 -0.27
C TRP A 126 -3.56 -14.83 0.64
N SER A 127 -4.35 -14.77 1.72
CA SER A 127 -4.35 -13.66 2.66
C SER A 127 -3.73 -14.08 3.99
N PHE A 128 -2.94 -13.18 4.57
CA PHE A 128 -2.20 -13.36 5.81
C PHE A 128 -2.35 -12.09 6.64
N GLY A 129 -3.51 -11.92 7.31
CA GLY A 129 -3.84 -10.62 7.90
C GLY A 129 -3.99 -9.56 6.81
N LEU A 130 -3.18 -8.51 6.88
CA LEU A 130 -3.14 -7.44 5.87
C LEU A 130 -2.32 -7.81 4.63
N ALA A 131 -1.37 -8.72 4.78
CA ALA A 131 -0.52 -9.15 3.69
C ALA A 131 -1.29 -10.09 2.75
N ARG A 132 -0.97 -10.04 1.46
CA ARG A 132 -1.61 -10.93 0.49
C ARG A 132 -0.70 -11.27 -0.68
N VAL A 133 -0.91 -12.44 -1.24
CA VAL A 133 -0.42 -12.86 -2.55
C VAL A 133 -1.64 -13.11 -3.44
N SER A 134 -1.63 -12.61 -4.67
CA SER A 134 -2.64 -12.94 -5.66
C SER A 134 -2.01 -13.46 -6.94
N CYS A 135 -2.71 -14.37 -7.60
CA CYS A 135 -2.39 -14.83 -8.95
C CYS A 135 -3.59 -14.53 -9.84
N THR A 136 -3.37 -13.82 -10.95
CA THR A 136 -4.42 -13.33 -11.83
C THR A 136 -4.06 -13.57 -13.29
N VAL A 137 -5.04 -14.02 -14.07
CA VAL A 137 -5.02 -14.03 -15.53
C VAL A 137 -6.22 -13.27 -16.08
N TRP A 138 -6.10 -12.80 -17.32
CA TRP A 138 -7.14 -12.08 -18.07
C TRP A 138 -7.54 -12.87 -19.31
N PRO A 139 -8.42 -13.88 -19.19
CA PRO A 139 -8.81 -14.71 -20.32
C PRO A 139 -9.35 -13.89 -21.50
N PRO A 140 -8.98 -14.20 -22.76
CA PRO A 140 -9.45 -13.45 -23.92
C PRO A 140 -10.97 -13.38 -24.05
N ASN A 141 -11.68 -14.44 -23.64
CA ASN A 141 -13.14 -14.47 -23.67
C ASN A 141 -13.81 -13.50 -22.67
N LYS A 142 -13.08 -13.08 -21.62
CA LYS A 142 -13.50 -12.15 -20.57
C LYS A 142 -13.00 -10.71 -20.79
N ASN A 143 -11.92 -10.54 -21.56
CA ASN A 143 -11.28 -9.24 -21.77
C ASN A 143 -11.43 -8.75 -23.23
N ARG A 144 -12.69 -8.67 -23.71
CA ARG A 144 -13.00 -8.42 -25.13
C ARG A 144 -12.79 -6.98 -25.60
N HIS A 145 -12.60 -6.02 -24.68
CA HIS A 145 -12.69 -4.58 -24.99
C HIS A 145 -11.50 -3.75 -24.53
N GLY A 146 -10.44 -4.36 -23.98
CA GLY A 146 -9.27 -3.63 -23.47
C GLY A 146 -8.10 -3.66 -24.44
N THR A 147 -7.67 -2.50 -24.94
CA THR A 147 -6.31 -2.34 -25.48
C THR A 147 -5.35 -2.08 -24.32
N ASN A 148 -4.41 -3.00 -24.09
CA ASN A 148 -3.35 -2.83 -23.09
C ASN A 148 -2.04 -2.54 -23.82
N SER A 149 -1.45 -1.35 -23.62
CA SER A 149 -0.20 -0.94 -24.26
C SER A 149 0.93 -1.94 -24.01
N ARG A 150 0.98 -2.57 -22.83
CA ARG A 150 1.94 -3.64 -22.54
C ARG A 150 1.77 -4.84 -23.47
N HIS A 151 0.53 -5.26 -23.73
CA HIS A 151 0.25 -6.41 -24.61
C HIS A 151 0.51 -6.09 -26.08
N GLN A 152 0.40 -4.82 -26.48
CA GLN A 152 0.75 -4.40 -27.83
C GLN A 152 2.27 -4.46 -28.05
N MET A 153 3.05 -4.06 -27.05
CA MET A 153 4.51 -4.06 -27.13
C MET A 153 5.15 -5.42 -26.84
N PHE A 154 4.54 -6.20 -25.93
CA PHE A 154 5.01 -7.50 -25.46
C PHE A 154 3.86 -8.53 -25.55
N PRO A 155 3.51 -9.02 -26.76
CA PRO A 155 2.38 -9.93 -26.95
C PRO A 155 2.45 -11.22 -26.14
N GLU A 156 3.66 -11.69 -25.81
CA GLU A 156 3.89 -12.85 -24.95
C GLU A 156 3.34 -12.69 -23.53
N THR A 157 3.08 -11.45 -23.09
CA THR A 157 2.54 -11.15 -21.75
C THR A 157 1.02 -11.28 -21.67
N ILE A 158 0.31 -11.44 -22.81
CA ILE A 158 -1.16 -11.58 -22.85
C ILE A 158 -1.62 -12.81 -22.04
N GLU A 159 -0.88 -13.90 -22.17
CA GLU A 159 -1.23 -15.18 -21.57
C GLU A 159 -0.54 -15.41 -20.22
N GLU A 160 0.15 -14.41 -19.67
CA GLU A 160 0.88 -14.59 -18.42
C GLU A 160 -0.05 -14.74 -17.22
N ALA A 161 0.41 -15.51 -16.23
CA ALA A 161 -0.18 -15.49 -14.90
C ALA A 161 0.58 -14.49 -14.02
N SER A 162 -0.04 -13.33 -13.81
CA SER A 162 0.51 -12.23 -13.02
C SER A 162 0.41 -12.56 -11.53
N ILE A 163 1.51 -12.38 -10.81
CA ILE A 163 1.62 -12.61 -9.39
C ILE A 163 1.89 -11.27 -8.71
N ALA A 164 0.99 -10.90 -7.81
CA ALA A 164 1.08 -9.67 -7.04
C ALA A 164 1.24 -10.02 -5.56
N ILE A 165 2.25 -9.43 -4.93
CA ILE A 165 2.56 -9.62 -3.51
C ILE A 165 2.45 -8.26 -2.84
N TYR A 166 1.64 -8.21 -1.79
CA TYR A 166 1.50 -7.04 -0.93
C TYR A 166 2.02 -7.46 0.44
N PRO A 167 3.29 -7.14 0.77
CA PRO A 167 3.90 -7.61 2.01
C PRO A 167 3.22 -7.05 3.26
N ALA A 168 2.58 -5.87 3.16
CA ALA A 168 1.99 -5.16 4.29
C ALA A 168 2.97 -4.99 5.47
N TRP A 169 4.27 -4.87 5.15
CA TRP A 169 5.30 -4.67 6.15
C TRP A 169 5.20 -3.27 6.75
N ARG A 170 5.35 -3.22 8.07
CA ARG A 170 5.43 -2.00 8.84
C ARG A 170 6.57 -2.14 9.86
N PRO A 171 7.44 -1.12 9.98
CA PRO A 171 8.48 -1.11 11.00
C PRO A 171 7.88 -1.26 12.41
N PRO A 172 8.60 -1.88 13.35
CA PRO A 172 8.28 -1.76 14.77
C PRO A 172 8.22 -0.29 15.19
N LEU A 173 7.39 0.01 16.20
CA LEU A 173 7.32 1.34 16.79
C LEU A 173 8.66 1.75 17.42
N GLU A 174 9.08 2.97 17.14
CA GLU A 174 10.12 3.65 17.91
C GLU A 174 9.59 4.02 19.31
N GLU A 175 10.49 4.23 20.27
CA GLU A 175 10.11 4.65 21.63
C GLU A 175 9.30 5.96 21.64
N ALA A 176 9.72 6.94 20.82
CA ALA A 176 9.01 8.20 20.68
C ALA A 176 7.61 8.02 20.05
N GLU A 177 7.46 7.07 19.13
CA GLU A 177 6.16 6.76 18.50
C GLU A 177 5.24 6.04 19.49
N PHE A 178 5.76 5.14 20.31
CA PHE A 178 5.00 4.51 21.39
C PHE A 178 4.51 5.55 22.41
N ALA A 179 5.37 6.48 22.83
CA ALA A 179 5.00 7.57 23.72
C ALA A 179 3.93 8.49 23.11
N ALA A 180 3.99 8.72 21.79
CA ALA A 180 2.95 9.43 21.06
C ALA A 180 1.60 8.69 21.14
N CYS A 181 1.57 7.37 20.87
CA CYS A 181 0.36 6.55 21.03
C CYS A 181 -0.20 6.60 22.46
N ALA A 182 0.66 6.58 23.48
CA ALA A 182 0.24 6.57 24.89
C ALA A 182 -0.37 7.90 25.37
N THR A 183 -0.03 9.01 24.71
CA THR A 183 -0.46 10.37 25.11
C THR A 183 -1.48 10.99 24.16
N ALA A 184 -1.77 10.32 23.04
CA ALA A 184 -2.70 10.81 22.05
C ALA A 184 -4.13 10.84 22.58
N THR A 185 -4.82 11.93 22.28
CA THR A 185 -6.26 12.11 22.56
C THR A 185 -7.00 12.26 21.26
N ASN A 186 -8.23 11.72 21.19
CA ASN A 186 -9.08 11.85 20.01
C ASN A 186 -9.32 13.33 19.70
N PHE A 187 -9.07 13.69 18.45
CA PHE A 187 -9.39 15.00 17.90
C PHE A 187 -10.72 14.95 17.13
N TRP A 188 -10.88 13.90 16.32
CA TRP A 188 -12.09 13.65 15.54
C TRP A 188 -12.30 12.16 15.39
N ILE A 189 -13.54 11.70 15.55
CA ILE A 189 -13.91 10.30 15.38
C ILE A 189 -14.65 10.17 14.05
N ASP A 190 -14.21 9.21 13.25
CA ASP A 190 -14.84 8.90 11.96
C ASP A 190 -16.27 8.37 12.20
N PRO A 191 -17.32 9.07 11.74
CA PRO A 191 -18.69 8.60 11.87
C PRO A 191 -18.99 7.41 10.95
N GLU A 192 -18.19 7.18 9.90
CA GLU A 192 -18.39 6.14 8.90
C GLU A 192 -17.12 5.29 8.70
N PRO A 193 -16.64 4.59 9.75
CA PRO A 193 -15.35 3.92 9.70
C PRO A 193 -15.27 2.89 8.57
N HIS A 194 -14.44 3.18 7.57
CA HIS A 194 -14.22 2.30 6.43
C HIS A 194 -13.15 1.24 6.74
N GLN A 195 -13.34 0.00 6.27
CA GLN A 195 -12.44 -1.12 6.56
C GLN A 195 -11.09 -1.11 5.80
N ARG A 196 -10.81 -0.13 4.94
CA ARG A 196 -9.57 -0.11 4.15
C ARG A 196 -8.49 0.73 4.83
N ALA A 197 -7.37 0.10 5.14
CA ALA A 197 -6.13 0.79 5.46
C ALA A 197 -5.19 0.70 4.25
N ASN A 198 -5.01 1.80 3.53
CA ASN A 198 -3.89 1.92 2.60
C ASN A 198 -2.63 2.18 3.44
N LEU A 199 -1.74 1.20 3.50
CA LEU A 199 -0.51 1.34 4.28
C LEU A 199 0.42 2.38 3.66
N THR A 200 1.10 3.12 4.52
CA THR A 200 2.08 4.13 4.16
C THR A 200 3.40 3.84 4.89
N SER A 201 4.46 4.59 4.57
CA SER A 201 5.71 4.52 5.36
C SER A 201 5.53 4.96 6.82
N ARG A 202 4.43 5.65 7.12
CA ARG A 202 4.07 6.12 8.47
C ARG A 202 3.27 5.08 9.26
N SER A 203 2.81 4.01 8.62
CA SER A 203 1.97 3.01 9.27
C SER A 203 2.76 2.20 10.29
N ARG A 204 2.13 1.95 11.43
CA ARG A 204 2.63 1.14 12.54
C ARG A 204 1.51 0.26 13.09
N ASP A 205 1.89 -0.81 13.77
CA ASP A 205 0.98 -1.51 14.67
C ASP A 205 0.62 -0.62 15.85
N TRP A 206 -0.66 -0.54 16.18
CA TRP A 206 -1.09 0.03 17.45
C TRP A 206 -0.54 -0.84 18.59
N PRO A 207 0.04 -0.24 19.66
CA PRO A 207 0.53 -1.00 20.79
C PRO A 207 -0.58 -1.82 21.47
N THR A 208 -0.42 -3.14 21.54
CA THR A 208 -1.40 -4.03 22.19
C THR A 208 -1.52 -3.82 23.70
N THR A 209 -0.56 -3.12 24.31
CA THR A 209 -0.55 -2.76 25.73
C THR A 209 -1.34 -1.48 26.03
N LEU A 210 -1.77 -0.74 25.00
CA LEU A 210 -2.53 0.50 25.14
C LEU A 210 -3.99 0.28 24.73
N PRO A 211 -4.94 1.00 25.36
CA PRO A 211 -6.32 0.99 24.89
C PRO A 211 -6.38 1.49 23.45
N GLN A 212 -7.14 0.81 22.60
CA GLN A 212 -7.30 1.21 21.20
C GLN A 212 -8.15 2.48 21.12
N LEU A 213 -7.66 3.48 20.39
CA LEU A 213 -8.44 4.65 20.04
C LEU A 213 -9.46 4.32 18.94
N PRO A 214 -10.62 4.99 18.91
CA PRO A 214 -11.54 4.89 17.78
C PRO A 214 -10.86 5.32 16.47
N GLN A 215 -11.39 4.82 15.35
CA GLN A 215 -10.95 5.23 14.02
C GLN A 215 -11.20 6.74 13.82
N GLY A 216 -10.24 7.42 13.22
CA GLY A 216 -10.28 8.85 12.99
C GLY A 216 -8.92 9.51 13.25
N LEU A 217 -8.97 10.74 13.74
CA LEU A 217 -7.80 11.59 13.96
C LEU A 217 -7.58 11.78 15.45
N SER A 218 -6.34 11.64 15.89
CA SER A 218 -5.89 11.88 17.26
C SER A 218 -4.67 12.78 17.25
N MET A 219 -4.44 13.50 18.35
CA MET A 219 -3.28 14.37 18.49
C MET A 219 -2.59 14.17 19.83
N THR A 220 -1.26 14.27 19.85
CA THR A 220 -0.48 14.35 21.08
C THR A 220 -0.42 15.80 21.59
N PRO A 221 -0.15 16.03 22.88
CA PRO A 221 0.12 17.37 23.41
C PRO A 221 1.29 18.10 22.73
N ARG A 222 2.19 17.34 22.07
CA ARG A 222 3.34 17.86 21.31
C ARG A 222 3.00 18.22 19.87
N GLY A 223 1.76 17.98 19.42
CA GLY A 223 1.31 18.27 18.07
C GLY A 223 1.62 17.18 17.05
N ASP A 224 1.92 15.95 17.48
CA ASP A 224 1.95 14.82 16.54
C ASP A 224 0.52 14.47 16.14
N LEU A 225 0.30 14.27 14.85
CA LEU A 225 -0.98 13.80 14.31
C LEU A 225 -0.93 12.27 14.14
N LEU A 226 -1.90 11.60 14.72
CA LEU A 226 -2.11 10.16 14.58
C LEU A 226 -3.40 9.93 13.80
N VAL A 227 -3.34 9.07 12.78
CA VAL A 227 -4.51 8.60 12.04
C VAL A 227 -4.73 7.15 12.43
N THR A 228 -5.75 6.91 13.25
CA THR A 228 -6.10 5.55 13.68
C THR A 228 -6.93 4.89 12.60
N CYS A 229 -6.42 3.82 12.03
CA CYS A 229 -7.03 3.05 10.96
C CYS A 229 -7.67 1.75 11.51
N PRO A 230 -8.49 1.05 10.70
CA PRO A 230 -8.96 -0.29 11.02
C PRO A 230 -7.80 -1.24 11.36
N LEU A 231 -8.15 -2.36 12.00
CA LEU A 231 -7.26 -3.51 12.21
C LEU A 231 -6.05 -3.20 13.10
N GLY A 232 -6.16 -2.19 13.97
CA GLY A 232 -5.12 -1.85 14.95
C GLY A 232 -3.89 -1.22 14.30
N ILE A 233 -4.10 -0.38 13.29
CA ILE A 233 -3.04 0.32 12.57
C ILE A 233 -3.11 1.79 12.88
N VAL A 234 -1.95 2.45 12.93
CA VAL A 234 -1.87 3.91 13.07
C VAL A 234 -0.83 4.48 12.14
N ASP A 235 -1.18 5.54 11.41
CA ASP A 235 -0.19 6.39 10.74
C ASP A 235 0.24 7.51 11.68
N ILE A 236 1.55 7.70 11.84
CA ILE A 236 2.11 8.70 12.75
C ILE A 236 2.84 9.81 11.98
N TYR A 237 2.32 11.02 12.10
CA TYR A 237 2.88 12.24 11.56
C TYR A 237 3.47 13.08 12.68
N LYS A 238 4.80 12.94 12.88
CA LYS A 238 5.56 13.73 13.87
C LYS A 238 5.32 15.24 13.66
N ALA A 239 5.28 16.00 14.75
CA ALA A 239 5.07 17.44 14.75
C ALA A 239 6.00 18.15 13.74
N GLY A 240 5.45 19.13 13.00
CA GLY A 240 6.18 19.87 11.97
C GLY A 240 6.49 19.10 10.67
N ARG A 241 6.09 17.81 10.55
CA ARG A 241 6.25 17.04 9.30
C ARG A 241 5.08 17.21 8.33
N VAL A 242 3.91 17.61 8.82
CA VAL A 242 2.78 18.03 7.98
C VAL A 242 3.06 19.46 7.54
N LYS A 243 3.15 19.70 6.24
CA LYS A 243 3.42 21.02 5.66
C LYS A 243 2.14 21.83 5.42
N ALA A 244 1.09 21.14 5.02
CA ALA A 244 -0.21 21.70 4.70
C ALA A 244 -1.27 20.63 4.87
N LEU A 245 -2.52 21.06 4.97
CA LEU A 245 -3.68 20.22 4.76
C LEU A 245 -4.30 20.55 3.40
N LYS A 246 -4.81 19.53 2.71
CA LYS A 246 -5.58 19.69 1.48
C LYS A 246 -6.93 19.02 1.64
N LEU A 247 -7.99 19.80 1.50
CA LEU A 247 -9.38 19.33 1.52
C LEU A 247 -9.94 19.33 0.11
N ASP A 248 -10.20 18.14 -0.42
CA ASP A 248 -10.86 17.95 -1.70
C ASP A 248 -12.37 17.74 -1.47
N ARG A 249 -13.19 18.65 -2.00
CA ARG A 249 -14.66 18.58 -1.97
C ARG A 249 -15.18 18.13 -3.32
N LEU A 250 -15.60 16.87 -3.38
CA LEU A 250 -16.12 16.26 -4.60
C LEU A 250 -17.64 16.39 -4.63
N THR A 251 -18.15 17.15 -5.60
CA THR A 251 -19.58 17.32 -5.86
C THR A 251 -20.09 16.21 -6.80
N PRO A 252 -21.37 15.83 -6.72
CA PRO A 252 -21.91 14.77 -7.56
C PRO A 252 -21.86 15.15 -9.05
N ALA A 253 -21.13 14.37 -9.86
CA ALA A 253 -21.29 14.39 -11.33
C ALA A 253 -21.77 13.03 -11.86
N ARG A 254 -21.08 11.94 -11.52
CA ARG A 254 -21.55 10.54 -11.73
C ARG A 254 -21.26 9.68 -10.49
N GLY A 255 -21.75 10.12 -9.34
CA GLY A 255 -21.54 9.42 -8.06
C GLY A 255 -22.11 10.21 -6.89
N GLY A 256 -21.89 9.72 -5.67
CA GLY A 256 -22.19 10.48 -4.45
C GLY A 256 -21.20 11.64 -4.26
N ALA A 257 -21.60 12.66 -3.50
CA ALA A 257 -20.67 13.65 -3.00
C ALA A 257 -19.66 12.98 -2.05
N CYS A 258 -18.45 13.53 -1.95
CA CYS A 258 -17.41 13.02 -1.07
C CYS A 258 -16.49 14.16 -0.60
N ALA A 259 -15.90 14.00 0.58
CA ALA A 259 -14.83 14.87 1.06
C ALA A 259 -13.60 14.04 1.40
N HIS A 260 -12.42 14.47 0.94
CA HIS A 260 -11.13 13.87 1.29
C HIS A 260 -10.24 14.90 1.95
N LEU A 261 -9.82 14.63 3.19
CA LEU A 261 -8.81 15.44 3.87
C LEU A 261 -7.46 14.73 3.77
N ASN A 262 -6.46 15.45 3.29
CA ASN A 262 -5.12 14.95 3.08
C ASN A 262 -4.10 15.75 3.91
N ALA A 263 -3.15 15.06 4.53
CA ALA A 263 -1.93 15.66 5.05
C ALA A 263 -0.87 15.71 3.94
N VAL A 264 -0.31 16.89 3.68
CA VAL A 264 0.79 17.05 2.73
C VAL A 264 2.11 16.87 3.46
N THR A 265 2.93 15.93 2.98
CA THR A 265 4.24 15.62 3.55
C THR A 265 5.29 15.53 2.45
N THR A 266 6.55 15.83 2.78
CA THR A 266 7.66 15.60 1.85
C THR A 266 8.11 14.14 1.94
N VAL A 267 8.32 13.54 0.77
CA VAL A 267 8.88 12.21 0.60
C VAL A 267 10.04 12.27 -0.39
N THR A 268 11.00 11.37 -0.25
CA THR A 268 12.02 11.17 -1.29
C THR A 268 11.42 10.37 -2.43
N ALA A 269 11.42 10.91 -3.65
CA ALA A 269 11.04 10.19 -4.86
C ALA A 269 12.24 10.03 -5.80
N ARG A 270 12.02 9.44 -6.98
CA ARG A 270 13.08 9.16 -7.97
C ARG A 270 13.91 10.39 -8.31
N ASP A 271 13.24 11.48 -8.65
CA ASP A 271 13.89 12.71 -9.15
C ASP A 271 14.12 13.75 -8.05
N GLY A 272 14.04 13.32 -6.78
CA GLY A 272 14.28 14.15 -5.60
C GLY A 272 13.07 14.29 -4.68
N PRO A 273 13.15 15.19 -3.69
CA PRO A 273 12.07 15.41 -2.74
C PRO A 273 10.83 15.99 -3.41
N ILE A 274 9.67 15.40 -3.14
CA ILE A 274 8.37 15.89 -3.60
C ILE A 274 7.39 16.01 -2.44
N ASP A 275 6.45 16.95 -2.55
CA ASP A 275 5.34 17.06 -1.62
C ASP A 275 4.19 16.17 -2.10
N LYS A 276 3.76 15.24 -1.23
CA LYS A 276 2.76 14.22 -1.54
C LYS A 276 1.58 14.31 -0.58
N PRO A 277 0.34 14.48 -1.09
CA PRO A 277 -0.85 14.40 -0.27
C PRO A 277 -1.09 12.96 0.17
N ARG A 278 -1.45 12.78 1.44
CA ARG A 278 -1.84 11.49 2.02
C ARG A 278 -3.19 11.62 2.70
N GLY A 279 -4.16 10.83 2.25
CA GLY A 279 -5.49 10.81 2.85
C GLY A 279 -5.42 10.45 4.33
N ILE A 280 -5.98 11.31 5.17
CA ILE A 280 -6.06 11.13 6.62
C ILE A 280 -7.52 11.00 7.10
N ALA A 281 -8.48 11.50 6.34
CA ALA A 281 -9.91 11.29 6.57
C ALA A 281 -10.68 11.31 5.24
N THR A 282 -11.80 10.60 5.19
CA THR A 282 -12.71 10.57 4.04
C THR A 282 -14.13 10.43 4.54
N LEU A 283 -15.07 11.18 3.95
CA LEU A 283 -16.50 11.03 4.21
C LEU A 283 -17.27 10.94 2.91
N GLY A 284 -18.14 9.93 2.82
CA GLY A 284 -19.07 9.79 1.72
C GLY A 284 -20.31 10.67 1.88
N ALA A 285 -21.08 10.78 0.80
CA ALA A 285 -22.38 11.45 0.69
C ALA A 285 -22.43 12.97 0.99
N ARG A 286 -21.37 13.56 1.55
CA ARG A 286 -21.32 14.98 1.92
C ARG A 286 -19.98 15.60 1.56
N SER A 287 -19.99 16.61 0.68
CA SER A 287 -18.79 17.33 0.27
C SER A 287 -18.29 18.35 1.30
N ASP A 288 -19.11 18.69 2.30
CA ASP A 288 -18.83 19.65 3.38
C ASP A 288 -18.47 18.99 4.72
N GLY A 289 -18.60 17.66 4.82
CA GLY A 289 -18.58 16.94 6.10
C GLY A 289 -17.26 17.03 6.88
N LEU A 290 -16.17 17.44 6.23
CA LEU A 290 -14.84 17.58 6.84
C LEU A 290 -14.41 19.05 7.01
N ASP A 291 -15.27 20.03 6.71
CA ASP A 291 -14.91 21.46 6.72
C ASP A 291 -14.39 21.94 8.08
N ALA A 292 -15.20 21.77 9.12
CA ALA A 292 -14.85 22.18 10.49
C ALA A 292 -13.62 21.41 11.00
N VAL A 293 -13.56 20.10 10.71
CA VAL A 293 -12.43 19.23 11.09
C VAL A 293 -11.13 19.71 10.45
N ALA A 294 -11.16 20.06 9.16
CA ALA A 294 -10.00 20.53 8.42
C ALA A 294 -9.52 21.89 8.92
N GLN A 295 -10.45 22.83 9.17
CA GLN A 295 -10.13 24.15 9.70
C GLN A 295 -9.51 24.07 11.10
N ASP A 296 -10.15 23.33 12.01
CA ASP A 296 -9.66 23.16 13.37
C ASP A 296 -8.31 22.44 13.41
N LEU A 297 -8.14 21.42 12.55
CA LEU A 297 -6.88 20.69 12.47
C LEU A 297 -5.76 21.56 11.91
N ALA A 298 -6.03 22.34 10.86
CA ALA A 298 -5.06 23.28 10.29
C ALA A 298 -4.60 24.31 11.33
N ALA A 299 -5.55 24.87 12.08
CA ALA A 299 -5.26 25.82 13.15
C ALA A 299 -4.42 25.19 14.27
N LYS A 300 -4.74 23.96 14.70
CA LYS A 300 -3.98 23.26 15.75
C LYS A 300 -2.58 22.85 15.30
N LEU A 301 -2.42 22.45 14.04
CA LEU A 301 -1.11 22.09 13.48
C LEU A 301 -0.29 23.33 13.09
N GLY A 302 -0.92 24.51 12.99
CA GLY A 302 -0.28 25.74 12.54
C GLY A 302 0.16 25.68 11.08
N VAL A 303 -0.62 25.01 10.22
CA VAL A 303 -0.30 24.79 8.80
C VAL A 303 -1.37 25.40 7.90
N PRO A 304 -1.03 25.80 6.66
CA PRO A 304 -2.04 26.24 5.69
C PRO A 304 -3.02 25.12 5.34
N LEU A 305 -4.26 25.51 5.04
CA LEU A 305 -5.31 24.66 4.51
C LEU A 305 -5.63 25.10 3.07
N ASP A 306 -5.40 24.21 2.12
CA ASP A 306 -5.86 24.36 0.73
C ASP A 306 -7.20 23.64 0.55
N ILE A 307 -8.16 24.30 -0.10
CA ILE A 307 -9.51 23.76 -0.32
C ILE A 307 -9.79 23.78 -1.81
N TRP A 308 -9.97 22.60 -2.38
CA TRP A 308 -10.40 22.43 -3.76
C TRP A 308 -11.84 21.91 -3.80
N THR A 309 -12.62 22.38 -4.78
CA THR A 309 -13.99 21.90 -5.01
C THR A 309 -14.17 21.61 -6.50
N GLY A 310 -14.66 20.42 -6.82
CA GLY A 310 -14.89 20.01 -8.20
C GLY A 310 -15.73 18.76 -8.32
N ALA A 311 -16.00 18.35 -9.55
CA ALA A 311 -16.85 17.19 -9.86
C ALA A 311 -16.19 15.86 -9.46
N ASN A 312 -17.01 14.91 -9.00
CA ASN A 312 -16.67 13.50 -8.86
C ASN A 312 -16.91 12.80 -10.20
N ASP A 313 -15.87 12.71 -11.03
CA ASP A 313 -15.89 12.10 -12.37
C ASP A 313 -15.94 10.55 -12.34
#